data_AF-X0ZWA7-F1
#
_entry.id   AF-X0ZWA7-F1
#
_cell.length_a   1.000
_cell.length_b   1.000
_cell.length_c   1.000
_cell.angle_alpha   90.00
_cell.angle_beta   90.00
_cell.angle_gamma   90.00
#
_symmetry.space_group_name_H-M   'P 1'
#
loop_
_entity.id
_entity.type
_entity.pdbx_description
1 polymer ?
#
loop_
_entity_poly.entity_id
_entity_poly.type
_entity_poly.pdbx_seq_one_letter_code
_entity_poly.pdbx_strand_id
1 'polypeptide(L)'
;YSTVSQVGYILLGFALLSKIGFLAGLLYFITHAIAKAGLFLGAGAVEQQYKERDINKLGGLIKTMPLTGIGFLFCSLSIIGIPPFGGFYAKLMIVLATVKEGHFFIAALAVFAAILTMLYLFRLFNGIFLGQGTLGRAFSKRWSMVGCVLFLGIISLVIGIFVSQVLELPNIAVANIFK
;
A
#
# COMPACT_ATOMS: atom_id res chain seq x y z
N TYR A 1 -5.15 -8.23 -9.08
CA TYR A 1 -3.79 -8.07 -9.63
C TYR A 1 -2.81 -7.38 -8.69
N SER A 2 -3.08 -6.15 -8.22
CA SER A 2 -2.15 -5.42 -7.34
C SER A 2 -1.67 -6.23 -6.12
N THR A 3 -2.55 -6.96 -5.43
CA THR A 3 -2.18 -7.83 -4.29
C THR A 3 -1.19 -8.93 -4.68
N VAL A 4 -1.36 -9.55 -5.85
CA VAL A 4 -0.45 -10.62 -6.34
C VAL A 4 0.96 -10.06 -6.54
N SER A 5 1.08 -8.87 -7.15
CA SER A 5 2.37 -8.20 -7.33
C SER A 5 3.05 -7.89 -6.00
N GLN A 6 2.31 -7.41 -4.99
CA GLN A 6 2.90 -7.10 -3.69
C GLN A 6 3.27 -8.36 -2.90
N VAL A 7 2.50 -9.44 -3.01
CA VAL A 7 2.89 -10.75 -2.47
C VAL A 7 4.19 -11.24 -3.12
N GLY A 8 4.40 -10.96 -4.41
CA GLY A 8 5.69 -11.20 -5.08
C GLY A 8 6.88 -10.54 -4.39
N TYR A 9 6.75 -9.29 -3.91
CA TYR A 9 7.83 -8.65 -3.11
C TYR A 9 8.05 -9.33 -1.77
N ILE A 10 6.97 -9.71 -1.08
CA ILE A 10 7.06 -10.40 0.22
C ILE A 10 7.84 -11.71 0.03
N LEU A 11 7.45 -12.48 -0.99
CA LEU A 11 8.12 -13.73 -1.34
C LEU A 11 9.56 -13.50 -1.79
N LEU A 12 9.85 -12.45 -2.55
CA LEU A 12 11.22 -12.08 -2.91
C LEU A 12 12.08 -11.86 -1.67
N GLY A 13 11.59 -11.10 -0.68
CA GLY A 13 12.31 -10.88 0.58
C GLY A 13 12.63 -12.20 1.31
N PHE A 14 11.65 -13.10 1.43
CA PHE A 14 11.85 -14.41 2.05
C PHE A 14 12.78 -15.33 1.23
N ALA A 15 12.70 -15.27 -0.10
CA ALA A 15 13.49 -16.10 -1.01
C ALA A 15 14.99 -15.78 -0.97
N LEU A 16 15.40 -14.60 -0.48
CA LEU A 16 16.80 -14.25 -0.30
C LEU A 16 17.50 -15.08 0.78
N LEU A 17 16.75 -15.76 1.66
CA LEU A 17 17.29 -16.60 2.75
C LEU A 17 18.35 -15.89 3.62
N SER A 18 18.29 -14.55 3.70
CA SER A 18 19.18 -13.73 4.51
C SER A 18 18.40 -13.00 5.61
N LYS A 19 19.06 -12.70 6.72
CA LYS A 19 18.43 -11.99 7.85
C LYS A 19 17.75 -10.69 7.42
N ILE A 20 18.43 -9.92 6.55
CA ILE A 20 17.92 -8.64 6.04
C ILE A 20 16.75 -8.87 5.09
N GLY A 21 16.84 -9.85 4.18
CA GLY A 21 15.75 -10.18 3.26
C GLY A 21 14.48 -10.61 3.98
N PHE A 22 14.60 -11.50 4.97
CA PHE A 22 13.48 -11.95 5.78
C PHE A 22 12.83 -10.82 6.58
N LEU A 23 13.64 -9.99 7.23
CA LEU A 23 13.17 -8.83 7.97
C LEU A 23 12.43 -7.84 7.05
N ALA A 24 12.97 -7.59 5.86
CA ALA A 24 12.35 -6.71 4.88
C ALA A 24 11.03 -7.28 4.34
N GLY A 25 10.98 -8.59 4.06
CA GLY A 25 9.77 -9.30 3.63
C GLY A 25 8.67 -9.24 4.70
N LEU A 26 9.02 -9.42 5.97
CA LEU A 26 8.07 -9.36 7.08
C LEU A 26 7.54 -7.94 7.33
N LEU A 27 8.42 -6.93 7.29
CA LEU A 27 8.00 -5.53 7.35
C LEU A 27 7.06 -5.19 6.17
N TYR A 28 7.40 -5.67 4.96
CA TYR A 28 6.55 -5.45 3.80
C TYR A 28 5.19 -6.12 3.93
N PHE A 29 5.13 -7.34 4.47
CA PHE A 29 3.89 -8.05 4.75
C PHE A 29 2.95 -7.24 5.65
N ILE A 30 3.46 -6.71 6.77
CA ILE A 30 2.66 -5.92 7.73
C ILE A 30 2.15 -4.63 7.07
N THR A 31 3.07 -3.85 6.48
CA THR A 31 2.73 -2.56 5.87
C THR A 31 1.76 -2.72 4.69
N HIS A 32 1.98 -3.75 3.87
CA HIS A 32 1.09 -4.13 2.78
C HIS A 32 -0.30 -4.52 3.26
N ALA A 33 -0.41 -5.37 4.29
CA ALA A 33 -1.70 -5.84 4.81
C ALA A 33 -2.57 -4.67 5.28
N ILE A 34 -1.99 -3.74 6.05
CA ILE A 34 -2.68 -2.54 6.56
C ILE A 34 -3.12 -1.64 5.41
N ALA A 35 -2.20 -1.33 4.49
CA ALA A 35 -2.52 -0.46 3.37
C ALA A 35 -3.57 -1.08 2.43
N LYS A 36 -3.48 -2.39 2.13
CA LYS A 36 -4.48 -3.06 1.31
C LYS A 36 -5.85 -3.14 1.96
N ALA A 37 -5.92 -3.40 3.26
CA ALA A 37 -7.18 -3.35 3.99
C ALA A 37 -7.84 -1.98 3.84
N GLY A 38 -7.07 -0.89 3.98
CA GLY A 38 -7.57 0.48 3.78
C GLY A 38 -8.04 0.75 2.35
N LEU A 39 -7.31 0.27 1.33
CA LEU A 39 -7.72 0.42 -0.08
C LEU A 39 -9.01 -0.34 -0.40
N PHE A 40 -9.15 -1.59 0.07
CA PHE A 40 -10.37 -2.37 -0.14
C PHE A 40 -11.57 -1.77 0.59
N LEU A 41 -11.38 -1.31 1.83
CA LEU A 41 -12.44 -0.62 2.58
C LEU A 41 -12.82 0.72 1.93
N GLY A 42 -11.86 1.46 1.39
CA GLY A 42 -12.12 2.73 0.70
C GLY A 42 -12.87 2.53 -0.61
N ALA A 43 -12.46 1.55 -1.41
CA ALA A 43 -13.21 1.15 -2.61
C ALA A 43 -14.62 0.66 -2.26
N GLY A 44 -14.76 -0.16 -1.22
CA GLY A 44 -16.06 -0.63 -0.73
C GLY A 44 -16.95 0.50 -0.22
N ALA A 45 -16.38 1.53 0.42
CA ALA A 45 -17.12 2.71 0.85
C ALA A 45 -17.65 3.52 -0.35
N VAL A 46 -16.83 3.69 -1.40
CA VAL A 46 -17.24 4.33 -2.66
C VAL A 46 -18.36 3.54 -3.32
N GLU A 47 -18.18 2.22 -3.48
CA GLU A 47 -19.18 1.35 -4.08
C GLU A 47 -20.50 1.34 -3.28
N GLN A 48 -20.43 1.29 -1.95
CA GLN A 48 -21.63 1.32 -1.13
C GLN A 48 -22.44 2.60 -1.33
N GLN A 49 -21.75 3.74 -1.47
CA GLN A 49 -22.35 5.07 -1.54
C GLN A 49 -22.88 5.41 -2.94
N TYR A 50 -22.21 4.94 -4.00
CA TYR A 50 -22.54 5.27 -5.39
C TYR A 50 -23.10 4.12 -6.21
N LYS A 51 -23.06 2.88 -5.69
CA LYS A 51 -23.48 1.64 -6.39
C LYS A 51 -22.83 1.46 -7.76
N GLU A 52 -21.64 2.02 -7.93
CA GLU A 52 -20.88 2.00 -9.17
C GLU A 52 -19.44 1.59 -8.88
N ARG A 53 -18.90 0.77 -9.77
CA ARG A 53 -17.53 0.23 -9.73
C ARG A 53 -16.69 0.69 -10.92
N ASP A 54 -17.33 1.16 -12.00
CA ASP A 54 -16.66 1.63 -13.20
C ASP A 54 -15.94 2.96 -12.95
N ILE A 55 -14.62 2.93 -13.00
CA ILE A 55 -13.75 4.09 -12.80
C ILE A 55 -14.03 5.19 -13.84
N ASN A 56 -14.55 4.85 -15.02
CA ASN A 56 -14.87 5.83 -16.06
C ASN A 56 -16.13 6.65 -15.74
N LYS A 57 -17.02 6.12 -14.89
CA LYS A 57 -18.23 6.82 -14.44
C LYS A 57 -18.03 7.50 -13.08
N LEU A 58 -17.16 6.94 -12.26
CA LEU A 58 -16.66 7.56 -11.03
C LEU A 58 -15.80 8.79 -11.37
N GLY A 59 -15.64 9.68 -10.39
CA GLY A 59 -14.78 10.86 -10.51
C GLY A 59 -15.25 12.01 -9.64
N GLY A 60 -14.33 12.89 -9.27
CA GLY A 60 -14.61 14.10 -8.48
C GLY A 60 -15.04 13.81 -7.05
N LEU A 61 -14.86 12.56 -6.57
CA LEU A 61 -15.33 12.13 -5.26
C LEU A 61 -14.59 12.80 -4.11
N ILE A 62 -13.45 13.48 -4.35
CA ILE A 62 -12.78 14.24 -3.31
C ILE A 62 -13.69 15.34 -2.71
N LYS A 63 -14.63 15.89 -3.49
CA LYS A 63 -15.58 16.92 -3.03
C LYS A 63 -16.67 16.37 -2.11
N THR A 64 -16.96 15.07 -2.19
CA THR A 64 -18.08 14.43 -1.48
C THR A 64 -17.61 13.50 -0.37
N MET A 65 -16.47 12.83 -0.56
CA MET A 65 -15.84 11.88 0.36
C MET A 65 -14.36 12.24 0.62
N PRO A 66 -14.03 13.47 1.08
CA PRO A 66 -12.65 13.91 1.22
C PRO A 66 -11.82 13.03 2.18
N LEU A 67 -12.40 12.64 3.31
CA LEU A 67 -11.72 11.81 4.32
C LEU A 67 -11.40 10.40 3.79
N THR A 68 -12.32 9.80 3.03
CA THR A 68 -12.06 8.52 2.36
C THR A 68 -10.96 8.68 1.32
N GLY A 69 -10.97 9.79 0.56
CA GLY A 69 -9.92 10.12 -0.40
C GLY A 69 -8.55 10.24 0.27
N ILE A 70 -8.44 10.95 1.39
CA ILE A 70 -7.18 11.12 2.13
C ILE A 70 -6.67 9.77 2.67
N GLY A 71 -7.52 8.98 3.33
CA GLY A 71 -7.13 7.66 3.84
C GLY A 71 -6.72 6.72 2.71
N PHE A 72 -7.48 6.70 1.62
CA PHE A 72 -7.17 5.91 0.43
C PHE A 72 -5.84 6.36 -0.22
N LEU A 73 -5.58 7.67 -0.26
CA LEU A 73 -4.32 8.22 -0.75
C LEU A 73 -3.14 7.75 0.12
N PHE A 74 -3.25 7.86 1.44
CA PHE A 74 -2.19 7.41 2.35
C PHE A 74 -1.89 5.92 2.20
N CYS A 75 -2.93 5.08 2.12
CA CYS A 75 -2.76 3.67 1.82
C CYS A 75 -2.13 3.45 0.44
N SER A 76 -2.52 4.22 -0.58
CA SER A 76 -1.96 4.14 -1.93
C SER A 76 -0.47 4.48 -1.93
N LEU A 77 -0.08 5.60 -1.30
CA LEU A 77 1.31 6.04 -1.18
C LEU A 77 2.19 5.00 -0.49
N SER A 78 1.65 4.31 0.52
CA SER A 78 2.33 3.20 1.17
C SER A 78 2.57 2.01 0.22
N ILE A 79 1.56 1.59 -0.56
CA ILE A 79 1.72 0.50 -1.55
C ILE A 79 2.64 0.91 -2.69
N ILE A 80 2.59 2.17 -3.15
CA ILE A 80 3.52 2.70 -4.15
C ILE A 80 4.95 2.60 -3.60
N GLY A 81 5.13 2.95 -2.33
CA GLY A 81 6.42 3.02 -1.67
C GLY A 81 7.00 4.42 -1.82
N ILE A 82 6.28 5.44 -1.37
CA ILE A 82 6.74 6.83 -1.32
C ILE A 82 7.14 7.19 0.11
N PRO A 83 8.27 7.89 0.37
CA PRO A 83 8.59 8.42 1.70
C PRO A 83 7.51 9.40 2.17
N PRO A 84 7.11 9.40 3.46
CA PRO A 84 7.69 8.68 4.59
C PRO A 84 6.89 7.42 5.00
N PHE A 85 6.25 6.69 4.07
CA PHE A 85 5.39 5.55 4.40
C PHE A 85 6.16 4.23 4.64
N GLY A 86 5.61 3.34 5.46
CA GLY A 86 6.27 2.07 5.80
C GLY A 86 6.59 1.18 4.59
N GLY A 87 5.72 1.17 3.58
CA GLY A 87 5.95 0.39 2.36
C GLY A 87 7.15 0.88 1.53
N PHE A 88 7.59 2.14 1.67
CA PHE A 88 8.82 2.63 1.04
C PHE A 88 10.05 1.93 1.63
N TYR A 89 10.20 1.99 2.95
CA TYR A 89 11.36 1.42 3.64
C TYR A 89 11.46 -0.09 3.41
N ALA A 90 10.34 -0.80 3.51
CA ALA A 90 10.29 -2.23 3.27
C ALA A 90 10.69 -2.61 1.83
N LYS A 91 10.14 -1.95 0.80
CA LYS A 91 10.56 -2.20 -0.59
C LYS A 91 12.02 -1.86 -0.83
N LEU A 92 12.49 -0.74 -0.28
CA LEU A 92 13.89 -0.34 -0.40
C LEU A 92 14.81 -1.41 0.19
N MET A 93 14.49 -1.91 1.39
CA MET A 93 15.28 -2.98 2.03
C MET A 93 15.25 -4.27 1.22
N ILE A 94 14.12 -4.66 0.62
CA ILE A 94 14.04 -5.84 -0.26
C ILE A 94 14.97 -5.65 -1.47
N VAL A 95 14.92 -4.49 -2.14
CA VAL A 95 15.76 -4.21 -3.31
C VAL A 95 17.23 -4.19 -2.92
N LEU A 96 17.60 -3.50 -1.84
CA LEU A 96 18.98 -3.44 -1.37
C LEU A 96 19.51 -4.81 -0.95
N ALA A 97 18.70 -5.63 -0.28
CA ALA A 97 19.07 -7.00 0.05
C ALA A 97 19.26 -7.84 -1.21
N THR A 98 18.37 -7.71 -2.20
CA THR A 98 18.48 -8.43 -3.48
C THR A 98 19.77 -8.06 -4.24
N VAL A 99 20.14 -6.79 -4.24
CA VAL A 99 21.41 -6.31 -4.81
C VAL A 99 22.60 -6.86 -4.03
N LYS A 100 22.53 -6.88 -2.69
CA LYS A 100 23.60 -7.36 -1.81
C LYS A 100 23.89 -8.86 -2.02
N GLU A 101 22.86 -9.66 -2.29
CA GLU A 101 23.00 -11.09 -2.64
C GLU A 101 23.43 -11.30 -4.12
N GLY A 102 23.71 -10.23 -4.88
CA GLY A 102 24.21 -10.31 -6.26
C GLY A 102 23.14 -10.47 -7.35
N HIS A 103 21.85 -10.43 -7.00
CA HIS A 103 20.74 -10.64 -7.94
C HIS A 103 20.29 -9.35 -8.64
N PHE A 104 21.20 -8.69 -9.36
CA PHE A 104 20.96 -7.38 -10.00
C PHE A 104 19.76 -7.35 -10.96
N PHE A 105 19.58 -8.39 -11.77
CA PHE A 105 18.46 -8.49 -12.71
C PHE A 105 17.11 -8.53 -11.98
N ILE A 106 17.02 -9.29 -10.88
CA ILE A 106 15.82 -9.40 -10.06
C ILE A 106 15.54 -8.07 -9.36
N ALA A 107 16.57 -7.40 -8.85
CA ALA A 107 16.45 -6.08 -8.25
C ALA A 107 15.93 -5.04 -9.26
N ALA A 108 16.43 -5.05 -10.50
CA ALA A 108 15.94 -4.17 -11.57
C ALA A 108 14.46 -4.45 -11.89
N LEU A 109 14.06 -5.72 -11.98
CA LEU A 109 12.66 -6.09 -12.19
C LEU A 109 11.76 -5.65 -11.01
N ALA A 110 12.26 -5.75 -9.78
CA ALA A 110 11.57 -5.25 -8.60
C ALA A 110 11.41 -3.73 -8.64
N VAL A 111 12.40 -2.95 -9.08
CA VAL A 111 12.24 -1.50 -9.25
C VAL A 111 11.23 -1.20 -10.35
N PHE A 112 11.30 -1.91 -11.48
CA PHE A 112 10.34 -1.75 -12.58
C PHE A 112 8.90 -2.04 -12.15
N ALA A 113 8.67 -3.10 -11.38
CA ALA A 113 7.35 -3.41 -10.81
C ALA A 113 6.83 -2.32 -9.84
N ALA A 114 7.73 -1.60 -9.15
CA ALA A 114 7.36 -0.49 -8.28
C ALA A 114 6.86 0.71 -9.11
N ILE A 115 7.52 0.99 -10.25
CA ILE A 115 7.10 2.03 -11.19
C ILE A 115 5.71 1.71 -11.77
N LEU A 116 5.48 0.46 -12.22
CA LEU A 116 4.16 0.04 -12.66
C LEU A 116 3.10 0.19 -11.56
N THR A 117 3.47 -0.11 -10.31
CA THR A 117 2.62 0.09 -9.13
C THR A 117 2.23 1.55 -8.93
N MET A 118 3.18 2.46 -9.07
CA MET A 118 2.91 3.89 -9.05
C MET A 118 1.91 4.29 -10.14
N LEU A 119 2.14 3.86 -11.39
CA LEU A 119 1.31 4.24 -12.53
C LEU A 119 -0.14 3.80 -12.36
N TYR A 120 -0.40 2.54 -12.01
CA TYR A 120 -1.78 2.08 -11.90
C TYR A 120 -2.50 2.64 -10.66
N LEU A 121 -1.81 2.84 -9.53
CA LEU A 121 -2.45 3.41 -8.33
C LEU A 121 -2.70 4.90 -8.47
N PHE A 122 -1.79 5.63 -9.13
CA PHE A 122 -2.03 7.03 -9.45
C PHE A 122 -3.21 7.20 -10.41
N ARG A 123 -3.29 6.37 -11.46
CA ARG A 123 -4.45 6.33 -12.37
C ARG A 123 -5.75 6.02 -11.62
N LEU A 124 -5.72 5.04 -10.71
CA LEU A 124 -6.87 4.67 -9.89
C LEU A 124 -7.34 5.82 -8.99
N PHE A 125 -6.41 6.44 -8.25
CA PHE A 125 -6.74 7.56 -7.36
C PHE A 125 -7.29 8.76 -8.14
N ASN A 126 -6.63 9.11 -9.25
CA ASN A 126 -7.07 10.19 -10.12
C ASN A 126 -8.47 9.90 -10.67
N GLY A 127 -8.70 8.72 -11.25
CA GLY A 127 -10.00 8.34 -11.82
C GLY A 127 -11.14 8.40 -10.80
N ILE A 128 -10.93 7.90 -9.58
CA ILE A 128 -12.00 7.86 -8.57
C ILE A 128 -12.21 9.23 -7.90
N PHE A 129 -11.14 9.92 -7.48
CA PHE A 129 -11.27 11.07 -6.58
C PHE A 129 -11.10 12.43 -7.26
N LEU A 130 -10.25 12.54 -8.28
CA LEU A 130 -9.86 13.83 -8.90
C LEU A 130 -10.44 14.05 -10.30
N GLY A 131 -10.85 12.98 -10.99
CA GLY A 131 -11.40 13.02 -12.35
C GLY A 131 -12.77 13.70 -12.44
N GLN A 132 -13.36 13.70 -13.63
CA GLN A 132 -14.71 14.21 -13.86
C GLN A 132 -15.67 13.03 -13.97
N GLY A 133 -16.39 12.75 -12.88
CA GLY A 133 -17.40 11.69 -12.85
C GLY A 133 -18.75 12.17 -13.40
N THR A 134 -19.55 11.24 -13.89
CA THR A 134 -20.91 11.52 -14.40
C THR A 134 -22.00 11.28 -13.35
N LEU A 135 -21.61 10.84 -12.15
CA LEU A 135 -22.53 10.48 -11.09
C LEU A 135 -23.03 11.71 -10.32
N GLY A 136 -24.33 11.69 -9.97
CA GLY A 136 -24.99 12.73 -9.17
C GLY A 136 -24.61 12.71 -7.67
N ARG A 137 -25.38 13.44 -6.84
CA ARG A 137 -25.16 13.49 -5.38
C ARG A 137 -25.36 12.12 -4.73
N ALA A 138 -24.51 11.83 -3.75
CA ALA A 138 -24.49 10.58 -3.01
C ALA A 138 -25.77 10.29 -2.19
N PHE A 139 -26.10 9.01 -2.06
CA PHE A 139 -27.34 8.56 -1.41
C PHE A 139 -27.23 8.27 0.10
N SER A 140 -26.03 8.05 0.66
CA SER A 140 -25.84 7.82 2.10
C SER A 140 -24.35 7.78 2.47
N LYS A 141 -23.95 8.40 3.59
CA LYS A 141 -22.58 8.36 4.11
C LYS A 141 -22.51 7.48 5.35
N ARG A 142 -21.87 6.31 5.24
CA ARG A 142 -21.63 5.44 6.41
C ARG A 142 -20.30 5.80 7.08
N TRP A 143 -20.39 6.57 8.16
CA TRP A 143 -19.22 7.12 8.86
C TRP A 143 -18.25 6.07 9.42
N SER A 144 -18.73 4.88 9.77
CA SER A 144 -17.87 3.80 10.28
C SER A 144 -16.78 3.40 9.29
N MET A 145 -17.13 3.21 8.00
CA MET A 145 -16.16 2.82 6.97
C MET A 145 -15.17 3.94 6.67
N VAL A 146 -15.63 5.19 6.65
CA VAL A 146 -14.76 6.36 6.45
C VAL A 146 -13.72 6.44 7.56
N GLY A 147 -14.13 6.24 8.82
CA GLY A 147 -13.25 6.21 9.98
C GLY A 147 -12.19 5.12 9.87
N CYS A 148 -12.58 3.88 9.52
CA CYS A 148 -11.64 2.77 9.35
C CYS A 148 -10.60 3.03 8.25
N VAL A 149 -11.02 3.56 7.10
CA VAL A 149 -10.09 3.86 5.98
C VAL A 149 -9.07 4.92 6.38
N LEU A 150 -9.53 6.00 7.02
CA LEU A 150 -8.65 7.06 7.48
C LEU A 150 -7.69 6.55 8.56
N PHE A 151 -8.18 5.77 9.51
CA PHE A 151 -7.38 5.15 10.56
C PHE A 151 -6.26 4.27 9.99
N LEU A 152 -6.58 3.39 9.03
CA LEU A 152 -5.57 2.54 8.38
C LEU A 152 -4.56 3.34 7.56
N GLY A 153 -5.00 4.41 6.90
CA GLY A 153 -4.10 5.35 6.22
C GLY A 153 -3.12 6.02 7.18
N ILE A 154 -3.61 6.52 8.31
CA ILE A 154 -2.79 7.15 9.35
C ILE A 154 -1.81 6.13 9.96
N ILE A 155 -2.27 4.92 10.30
CA ILE A 155 -1.37 3.86 10.79
C ILE A 155 -0.26 3.58 9.79
N SER A 156 -0.57 3.54 8.49
CA SER A 156 0.44 3.29 7.46
C SER A 156 1.52 4.37 7.41
N LEU A 157 1.13 5.63 7.65
CA LEU A 157 2.06 6.76 7.79
C LEU A 157 2.89 6.65 9.08
N VAL A 158 2.23 6.38 10.22
CA VAL A 158 2.87 6.23 11.54
C VAL A 158 3.92 5.12 11.50
N ILE A 159 3.62 3.97 10.89
CA ILE A 159 4.59 2.87 10.74
C ILE A 159 5.83 3.33 9.98
N GLY A 160 5.67 4.17 8.96
CA GLY A 160 6.80 4.69 8.20
C GLY A 160 7.64 5.71 8.98
N ILE A 161 7.00 6.60 9.74
CA ILE A 161 7.70 7.58 10.59
C ILE A 161 8.48 6.88 11.70
N PHE A 162 7.88 5.86 12.33
CA PHE A 162 8.48 5.07 13.41
C PHE A 162 9.06 3.74 12.92
N VAL A 163 9.59 3.71 11.69
CA VAL A 163 10.05 2.46 11.07
C VAL A 163 11.17 1.80 11.86
N SER A 164 12.06 2.58 12.49
CA SER A 164 13.16 2.03 13.29
C SER A 164 12.65 1.25 14.50
N GLN A 165 11.64 1.76 15.21
CA GLN A 165 11.00 1.06 16.32
C GLN A 165 10.18 -0.14 15.84
N VAL A 166 9.44 0.01 14.74
CA VAL A 166 8.63 -1.08 14.19
C VAL A 166 9.50 -2.25 13.73
N LEU A 167 10.71 -1.98 13.26
CA LEU A 167 11.67 -2.99 12.81
C LEU A 167 12.20 -3.91 13.94
N GLU A 168 12.09 -3.51 15.20
CA GLU A 168 12.51 -4.36 16.33
C GLU A 168 11.67 -5.64 16.42
N LEU A 169 10.36 -5.55 16.15
CA LEU A 169 9.45 -6.70 16.21
C LEU A 169 9.80 -7.78 15.16
N PRO A 170 9.93 -7.46 13.84
CA PRO A 170 10.45 -8.40 12.86
C PRO A 170 11.84 -8.92 13.19
N ASN A 171 12.73 -8.08 13.74
CA ASN A 171 14.10 -8.50 14.03
C ASN A 171 14.16 -9.61 15.10
N ILE A 172 13.36 -9.49 16.16
CA ILE A 172 13.24 -10.54 17.19
C ILE A 172 12.68 -11.83 16.58
N ALA A 173 11.65 -11.72 15.73
CA ALA A 173 11.06 -12.89 15.07
C ALA A 173 12.08 -13.60 14.15
N VAL A 174 12.81 -12.83 13.34
CA VAL A 174 13.83 -13.36 12.42
C VAL A 174 15.03 -13.94 13.16
N ALA A 175 15.42 -13.35 14.30
CA ALA A 175 16.52 -13.87 15.12
C ALA A 175 16.26 -15.30 15.61
N ASN A 176 15.00 -15.71 15.79
CA ASN A 176 14.66 -17.08 16.16
C ASN A 176 14.69 -18.07 14.99
N ILE A 177 14.53 -17.60 13.75
CA ILE A 177 14.54 -18.44 12.54
C ILE A 177 15.97 -18.82 12.14
N PHE A 178 16.92 -17.89 12.34
CA PHE A 178 18.33 -18.06 11.97
C PHE A 178 19.23 -18.42 13.17
N LYS A 179 18.67 -19.10 14.18
CA LYS A 179 19.41 -19.69 15.29
C LYS A 179 19.96 -21.06 14.91
#